data_AF-A0A1X0KFP0-F1
#
_entry.id   AF-A0A1X0KFP0-F1
#
_cell.length_a   1.000
_cell.length_b   1.000
_cell.length_c   1.000
_cell.angle_alpha   90.00
_cell.angle_beta   90.00
_cell.angle_gamma   90.00
#
_symmetry.space_group_name_H-M   'P 1'
#
loop_
_entity.id
_entity.type
_entity.pdbx_description
1 polymer ?
#
loop_
_entity_poly.entity_id
_entity_poly.type
_entity_poly.pdbx_seq_one_letter_code
_entity_poly.pdbx_strand_id
1 'polypeptide(L)'
;MATDDDETRAAVAAYSEKSERNLAVDRTATVVLLAVQALLIAVTIGLLSLFVMGTDPCGYQKCGDPAWIDRAMFLGIAGGAVVFVATLIVAIRRLTRRRTAFFVPLLGCAAQVALAVGAAAMETLAGPV
;
A
#
# COMPACT_ATOMS: atom_id res chain seq x y z
N MET A 1 -2.23 -32.58 44.03
CA MET A 1 -1.73 -32.98 42.69
C MET A 1 -2.77 -32.70 41.61
N ALA A 2 -4.04 -33.08 41.78
CA ALA A 2 -5.12 -32.72 40.84
C ALA A 2 -5.32 -31.20 40.59
N THR A 3 -5.01 -30.36 41.58
CA THR A 3 -5.14 -28.89 41.47
C THR A 3 -4.12 -28.26 40.51
N ASP A 4 -2.95 -28.87 40.32
CA ASP A 4 -1.88 -28.36 39.45
C ASP A 4 -2.20 -28.67 37.96
N ASP A 5 -2.82 -29.81 37.70
CA ASP A 5 -3.28 -30.21 36.37
C ASP A 5 -4.44 -29.33 35.85
N ASP A 6 -5.31 -28.86 36.75
CA ASP A 6 -6.42 -27.96 36.39
C ASP A 6 -5.92 -26.54 36.09
N GLU A 7 -4.95 -26.03 36.86
CA GLU A 7 -4.34 -24.71 36.65
C GLU A 7 -3.55 -24.66 35.33
N THR A 8 -2.76 -25.70 35.05
CA THR A 8 -2.02 -25.81 33.79
C THR A 8 -2.95 -25.90 32.57
N ARG A 9 -4.06 -26.66 32.66
CA ARG A 9 -5.08 -26.72 31.60
C ARG A 9 -5.74 -25.36 31.35
N ALA A 10 -6.09 -24.63 32.41
CA ALA A 10 -6.66 -23.29 32.29
C ALA A 10 -5.68 -22.30 31.63
N ALA A 11 -4.40 -22.35 32.00
CA ALA A 11 -3.36 -21.51 31.42
C ALA A 11 -3.14 -21.79 29.92
N VAL A 12 -3.12 -23.07 29.51
CA VAL A 12 -2.99 -23.47 28.10
C VAL A 12 -4.20 -23.01 27.29
N ALA A 13 -5.42 -23.15 27.82
CA ALA A 13 -6.63 -22.68 27.15
C ALA A 13 -6.61 -21.16 26.93
N ALA A 14 -6.25 -20.38 27.96
CA ALA A 14 -6.12 -18.92 27.85
C ALA A 14 -5.04 -18.49 26.85
N TYR A 15 -3.92 -19.21 26.78
CA TYR A 15 -2.85 -18.93 25.81
C TYR A 15 -3.29 -19.24 24.37
N SER A 16 -4.00 -20.34 24.16
CA SER A 16 -4.55 -20.70 22.85
C SER A 16 -5.52 -19.62 22.35
N GLU A 17 -6.46 -19.20 23.18
CA GLU A 17 -7.45 -18.16 22.82
C GLU A 17 -6.76 -16.83 22.48
N LYS A 18 -5.74 -16.43 23.26
CA LYS A 18 -4.94 -15.24 22.98
C LYS A 18 -4.19 -15.36 21.65
N SER A 19 -3.63 -16.53 21.35
CA SER A 19 -2.93 -16.79 20.09
C SER A 19 -3.87 -16.73 18.88
N GLU A 20 -5.06 -17.32 18.97
CA GLU A 20 -6.08 -17.27 17.91
C GLU A 20 -6.56 -15.84 17.66
N ARG A 21 -6.81 -15.07 18.73
CA ARG A 21 -7.17 -13.65 18.63
C ARG A 21 -6.09 -12.84 17.93
N ASN A 22 -4.81 -13.05 18.26
CA ASN A 22 -3.71 -12.34 17.60
C ASN A 22 -3.60 -12.68 16.11
N LEU A 23 -3.84 -13.93 15.71
CA LEU A 23 -3.86 -14.35 14.31
C LEU A 23 -5.04 -13.71 13.55
N ALA A 24 -6.21 -13.63 14.18
CA ALA A 24 -7.38 -12.96 13.58
C ALA A 24 -7.10 -11.47 13.34
N VAL A 25 -6.51 -10.78 14.32
CA VAL A 25 -6.14 -9.36 14.23
C VAL A 25 -5.07 -9.12 13.15
N ASP A 26 -4.02 -9.93 13.05
CA ASP A 26 -3.00 -9.80 12.01
C ASP A 26 -3.61 -9.98 10.60
N ARG A 27 -4.54 -10.93 10.46
CA ARG A 27 -5.23 -11.18 9.19
C ARG A 27 -6.15 -10.02 8.79
N THR A 28 -6.97 -9.52 9.70
CA THR A 28 -7.86 -8.38 9.41
C THR A 28 -7.06 -7.13 9.10
N ALA A 29 -6.01 -6.84 9.87
CA ALA A 29 -5.11 -5.72 9.61
C ALA A 29 -4.45 -5.82 8.22
N THR A 30 -3.98 -7.01 7.84
CA THR A 30 -3.38 -7.24 6.52
C THR A 30 -4.37 -6.98 5.39
N VAL A 31 -5.63 -7.44 5.52
CA VAL A 31 -6.68 -7.20 4.51
C VAL A 31 -7.01 -5.71 4.41
N VAL A 32 -7.18 -5.03 5.55
CA VAL A 32 -7.46 -3.58 5.58
C VAL A 32 -6.32 -2.80 4.93
N LEU A 33 -5.06 -3.10 5.25
CA LEU A 33 -3.91 -2.42 4.68
C LEU A 33 -3.79 -2.65 3.16
N LEU A 34 -4.12 -3.85 2.66
CA LEU A 34 -4.18 -4.11 1.22
C LEU A 34 -5.30 -3.31 0.53
N ALA A 35 -6.46 -3.17 1.18
CA ALA A 35 -7.55 -2.35 0.66
C ALA A 35 -7.15 -0.86 0.62
N VAL A 36 -6.50 -0.37 1.68
CA VAL A 36 -5.93 1.00 1.71
C VAL A 36 -4.90 1.19 0.60
N GLN A 37 -4.03 0.20 0.36
CA GLN A 37 -3.06 0.26 -0.72
C GLN A 37 -3.72 0.37 -2.10
N ALA A 38 -4.76 -0.44 -2.36
CA ALA A 38 -5.50 -0.36 -3.61
C ALA A 38 -6.18 1.01 -3.79
N LEU A 39 -6.75 1.56 -2.71
CA LEU A 39 -7.33 2.90 -2.70
C LEU A 39 -6.27 3.98 -2.95
N LEU A 40 -5.07 3.87 -2.36
CA LEU A 40 -3.97 4.78 -2.62
C LEU A 40 -3.57 4.81 -4.10
N ILE A 41 -3.56 3.65 -4.78
CA ILE A 41 -3.32 3.60 -6.23
C ILE A 41 -4.40 4.37 -6.99
N ALA A 42 -5.67 4.13 -6.68
CA ALA A 42 -6.78 4.82 -7.33
C ALA A 42 -6.72 6.35 -7.13
N VAL A 43 -6.42 6.80 -5.91
CA VAL A 43 -6.22 8.21 -5.58
C VAL A 43 -5.02 8.78 -6.36
N THR A 44 -3.92 8.04 -6.47
CA THR A 44 -2.75 8.46 -7.24
C THR A 44 -3.12 8.70 -8.70
N ILE A 45 -3.83 7.75 -9.33
CA ILE A 45 -4.27 7.88 -10.73
C ILE A 45 -5.19 9.09 -10.89
N GLY A 46 -6.14 9.29 -9.96
CA GLY A 46 -7.03 10.44 -9.97
C GLY A 46 -6.29 11.77 -9.87
N LEU A 47 -5.30 11.87 -8.98
CA LEU A 47 -4.48 13.07 -8.81
C LEU A 47 -3.64 13.37 -10.05
N LEU A 48 -2.94 12.37 -10.61
CA LEU A 48 -2.15 12.55 -11.84
C LEU A 48 -3.05 12.99 -13.00
N SER A 49 -4.24 12.39 -13.14
CA SER A 49 -5.23 12.78 -14.15
C SER A 49 -5.67 14.25 -14.01
N LEU A 50 -5.81 14.75 -12.77
CA LEU A 50 -6.12 16.15 -12.51
C LEU A 50 -4.95 17.07 -12.86
N PHE A 51 -3.72 16.66 -12.59
CA PHE A 51 -2.52 17.45 -12.93
C PHE A 51 -2.32 17.59 -14.44
N VAL A 52 -2.74 16.61 -15.25
CA VAL A 52 -2.76 16.77 -16.72
C VAL A 52 -3.59 18.00 -17.14
N MET A 53 -4.75 18.22 -16.51
CA MET A 53 -5.58 19.40 -16.80
C MET A 53 -4.90 20.72 -16.40
N GLY A 54 -3.94 20.67 -15.49
CA GLY A 54 -3.10 21.82 -15.13
C GLY A 54 -2.21 22.31 -16.27
N THR A 55 -2.05 21.51 -17.35
CA THR A 55 -1.27 21.86 -18.54
C THR A 55 -2.10 22.50 -19.66
N ASP A 56 -3.43 22.65 -19.49
CA ASP A 56 -4.28 23.36 -20.46
C ASP A 56 -3.78 24.78 -20.82
N PRO A 57 -3.23 25.60 -19.90
CA PRO A 57 -2.69 26.92 -20.22
C PRO A 57 -1.48 26.90 -21.17
N CYS A 58 -0.81 25.75 -21.34
CA CYS A 58 0.36 25.59 -22.20
C CYS A 58 0.05 25.78 -23.69
N GLY A 59 -1.22 25.81 -24.09
CA GLY A 59 -1.62 26.25 -25.43
C GLY A 59 -1.31 27.73 -25.72
N TYR A 60 -1.15 28.55 -24.67
CA TYR A 60 -0.96 30.00 -24.79
C TYR A 60 0.24 30.54 -24.01
N GLN A 61 0.96 29.68 -23.26
CA GLN A 61 2.09 30.04 -22.39
C GLN A 61 3.25 29.06 -22.61
N LYS A 62 4.48 29.47 -22.20
CA LYS A 62 5.62 28.55 -22.23
C LYS A 62 5.49 27.53 -21.10
N CYS A 63 5.62 26.26 -21.46
CA CYS A 63 5.67 25.14 -20.54
C CYS A 63 6.89 24.27 -20.80
N GLY A 64 7.14 23.34 -19.88
CA GLY A 64 8.19 22.33 -19.99
C GLY A 64 7.90 21.23 -21.00
N ASP A 65 8.60 20.09 -20.86
CA ASP A 65 8.49 18.96 -21.79
C ASP A 65 7.25 18.10 -21.48
N PRO A 66 6.28 17.97 -22.41
CA PRO A 66 5.06 17.20 -22.18
C PRO A 66 5.32 15.70 -21.97
N ALA A 67 6.47 15.17 -22.41
CA ALA A 67 6.79 13.76 -22.21
C ALA A 67 6.96 13.38 -20.72
N TRP A 68 7.09 14.36 -19.81
CA TRP A 68 7.04 14.10 -18.36
C TRP A 68 5.67 13.65 -17.86
N ILE A 69 4.58 14.04 -18.53
CA ILE A 69 3.22 13.60 -18.19
C ILE A 69 3.07 12.09 -18.43
N ASP A 70 3.47 11.62 -19.62
CA ASP A 70 3.39 10.20 -19.96
C ASP A 70 4.24 9.35 -19.01
N ARG A 71 5.44 9.84 -18.65
CA ARG A 71 6.35 9.18 -17.70
C ARG A 71 5.75 9.13 -16.30
N ALA A 72 5.15 10.22 -15.83
CA ALA A 72 4.51 10.29 -14.52
C ALA A 72 3.30 9.35 -14.44
N MET A 73 2.45 9.36 -15.46
CA MET A 73 1.28 8.49 -15.56
C MET A 73 1.71 7.01 -15.59
N PHE A 74 2.73 6.68 -16.40
CA PHE A 74 3.29 5.34 -16.45
C PHE A 74 3.88 4.91 -15.10
N LEU A 75 4.63 5.80 -14.43
CA LEU A 75 5.19 5.52 -13.11
C LEU A 75 4.09 5.28 -12.06
N GLY A 76 3.04 6.10 -12.05
CA GLY A 76 1.92 5.96 -11.13
C GLY A 76 1.14 4.65 -11.33
N ILE A 77 0.82 4.32 -12.59
CA ILE A 77 0.02 3.13 -12.93
C ILE A 77 0.87 1.86 -12.84
N ALA A 78 1.95 1.77 -13.62
CA ALA A 78 2.77 0.57 -13.71
C ALA A 78 3.56 0.36 -12.40
N GLY A 79 4.15 1.42 -11.84
CA GLY A 79 4.85 1.35 -10.56
C GLY A 79 3.91 0.97 -9.43
N GLY A 80 2.72 1.58 -9.36
CA GLY A 80 1.72 1.24 -8.35
C GLY A 80 1.24 -0.21 -8.45
N ALA A 81 0.96 -0.69 -9.66
CA ALA A 81 0.57 -2.08 -9.90
C ALA A 81 1.66 -3.07 -9.46
N VAL A 82 2.93 -2.80 -9.80
CA VAL A 82 4.07 -3.64 -9.40
C VAL A 82 4.23 -3.69 -7.88
N VAL A 83 4.16 -2.54 -7.19
CA VAL A 83 4.25 -2.47 -5.73
C VAL A 83 3.11 -3.23 -5.07
N PHE A 84 1.87 -3.10 -5.57
CA PHE A 84 0.72 -3.82 -5.03
C PHE A 84 0.84 -5.34 -5.21
N VAL A 85 1.21 -5.80 -6.41
CA VAL A 85 1.38 -7.23 -6.68
C VAL A 85 2.50 -7.81 -5.81
N ALA A 86 3.63 -7.11 -5.68
CA ALA A 86 4.73 -7.56 -4.83
C ALA A 86 4.31 -7.65 -3.35
N THR A 87 3.63 -6.63 -2.82
CA THR A 87 3.15 -6.61 -1.44
C THR A 87 2.10 -7.68 -1.18
N LEU A 88 1.17 -7.90 -2.11
CA LEU A 88 0.18 -8.98 -2.04
C LEU A 88 0.84 -10.36 -1.98
N ILE A 89 1.79 -10.65 -2.88
CA ILE A 89 2.50 -11.94 -2.91
C ILE A 89 3.25 -12.19 -1.60
N VAL A 90 3.96 -11.19 -1.08
CA VAL A 90 4.73 -11.31 0.16
C VAL A 90 3.80 -11.46 1.37
N ALA A 91 2.69 -10.73 1.42
CA ALA A 91 1.69 -10.86 2.48
C ALA A 91 1.06 -12.26 2.50
N ILE A 92 0.64 -12.77 1.34
CA ILE A 92 0.10 -14.15 1.20
C ILE A 92 1.15 -15.17 1.66
N ARG A 93 2.41 -15.05 1.21
CA ARG A 93 3.50 -15.95 1.62
C ARG A 93 3.78 -15.94 3.12
N ARG A 94 3.59 -14.80 3.80
CA ARG A 94 3.73 -14.73 5.26
C ARG A 94 2.54 -15.33 5.99
N LEU A 95 1.33 -15.04 5.54
CA LEU A 95 0.09 -15.62 6.07
C LEU A 95 0.09 -17.14 5.96
N THR A 96 0.52 -17.71 4.83
CA THR A 96 0.62 -19.18 4.66
C THR A 96 1.68 -19.82 5.57
N ARG A 97 2.70 -19.06 5.99
CA ARG A 97 3.73 -19.50 6.95
C ARG A 97 3.37 -19.22 8.41
N ARG A 98 2.13 -18.79 8.71
CA ARG A 98 1.65 -18.37 10.05
C ARG A 98 2.57 -17.33 10.70
N ARG A 99 3.21 -16.47 9.91
CA ARG A 99 4.02 -15.33 10.39
C ARG A 99 3.21 -14.05 10.28
N THR A 100 3.50 -13.09 11.15
CA THR A 100 2.91 -11.76 11.11
C THR A 100 3.11 -11.11 9.74
N ALA A 101 2.02 -10.70 9.10
CA ALA A 101 2.04 -10.18 7.74
C ALA A 101 1.78 -8.67 7.67
N PHE A 102 1.24 -8.05 8.73
CA PHE A 102 0.75 -6.67 8.70
C PHE A 102 1.79 -5.60 8.28
N PHE A 103 3.08 -5.80 8.57
CA PHE A 103 4.11 -4.81 8.25
C PHE A 103 4.47 -4.77 6.75
N VAL A 104 4.17 -5.84 6.02
CA VAL A 104 4.42 -5.92 4.57
C VAL A 104 3.55 -4.92 3.80
N PRO A 105 2.21 -4.92 3.93
CA PRO A 105 1.38 -3.94 3.26
C PRO A 105 1.61 -2.52 3.80
N LEU A 106 2.05 -2.35 5.05
CA LEU A 106 2.48 -1.05 5.57
C LEU A 106 3.66 -0.46 4.77
N LEU A 107 4.69 -1.27 4.49
CA LEU A 107 5.80 -0.88 3.62
C LEU A 107 5.33 -0.64 2.18
N GLY A 108 4.33 -1.42 1.72
CA GLY A 108 3.64 -1.18 0.44
C GLY A 108 3.03 0.21 0.36
N CYS A 109 2.29 0.63 1.38
CA CYS A 109 1.72 1.97 1.50
C CYS A 109 2.80 3.05 1.46
N ALA A 110 3.89 2.88 2.21
CA ALA A 110 4.99 3.83 2.18
C ALA A 110 5.62 3.95 0.78
N ALA A 111 5.85 2.81 0.11
CA ALA A 111 6.38 2.79 -1.25
C ALA A 111 5.42 3.44 -2.26
N GLN A 112 4.11 3.23 -2.11
CA GLN A 112 3.09 3.85 -2.96
C GLN A 112 3.03 5.36 -2.80
N VAL A 113 3.11 5.85 -1.56
CA VAL A 113 3.16 7.29 -1.30
C VAL A 113 4.42 7.89 -1.91
N ALA A 114 5.57 7.24 -1.78
CA ALA A 114 6.82 7.70 -2.40
C ALA A 114 6.71 7.75 -3.94
N LEU A 115 6.09 6.74 -4.57
CA LEU A 115 5.82 6.74 -6.00
C LEU A 115 4.87 7.87 -6.41
N ALA A 116 3.79 8.09 -5.66
CA ALA A 116 2.83 9.16 -5.94
C ALA A 116 3.48 10.55 -5.86
N VAL A 117 4.31 10.80 -4.84
CA VAL A 117 5.07 12.04 -4.71
C VAL A 117 6.07 12.20 -5.86
N GLY A 118 6.78 11.14 -6.23
CA GLY A 118 7.71 11.15 -7.36
C GLY A 118 7.02 11.44 -8.69
N ALA A 119 5.87 10.82 -8.95
CA ALA A 119 5.09 11.05 -10.16
C ALA A 119 4.53 12.48 -10.22
N ALA A 120 3.98 12.99 -9.11
CA ALA A 120 3.51 14.38 -9.04
C ALA A 120 4.65 15.38 -9.26
N ALA A 121 5.83 15.12 -8.71
CA ALA A 121 7.02 15.95 -8.94
C ALA A 121 7.55 15.86 -10.38
N MET A 122 7.26 14.80 -11.13
CA MET A 122 7.57 14.73 -12.55
C MET A 122 6.61 15.60 -13.38
N GLU A 123 5.31 15.64 -13.05
CA GLU A 123 4.33 16.45 -13.78
C GLU A 123 4.58 17.96 -13.63
N THR A 124 5.17 18.41 -12.52
CA THR A 124 5.56 19.82 -12.39
C THR A 124 6.63 20.24 -13.40
N LEU A 125 7.39 19.30 -13.96
CA LEU A 125 8.35 19.56 -15.03
C LEU A 125 7.68 19.74 -16.40
N ALA A 126 6.40 19.37 -16.53
CA ALA A 126 5.61 19.60 -17.74
C ALA A 126 4.78 20.90 -17.67
N GLY A 127 4.56 21.44 -16.47
CA GLY A 127 3.74 22.64 -16.25
C GLY A 127 4.38 23.95 -16.72
N PRO A 128 3.69 25.09 -16.49
CA PRO A 128 4.21 26.42 -16.80
C PRO A 128 5.49 26.69 -16.00
N VAL A 129 6.49 27.29 -16.67
CA VAL A 129 7.78 27.68 -16.08
C VAL A 129 7.79 29.13 -15.60
#